data_AF-A0A3D3TTK8-F1
#
_entry.id   AF-A0A3D3TTK8-F1
#
_cell.length_a   1.000
_cell.length_b   1.000
_cell.length_c   1.000
_cell.angle_alpha   90.00
_cell.angle_beta   90.00
_cell.angle_gamma   90.00
#
_symmetry.space_group_name_H-M   'P 1'
#
loop_
_entity.id
_entity.type
_entity.pdbx_description
1 polymer ?
#
loop_
_entity_poly.entity_id
_entity_poly.type
_entity_poly.pdbx_seq_one_letter_code
_entity_poly.pdbx_strand_id
1 'polypeptide(L)'
;MKKIISLLLSATLLISLVGCGKESPDTNTKNNTNTTEAKAEGKAKDVSEEAKETDTNKKASVGMNSATDWKKMTLAFDGALYTIPFDYSKIEKEWTFNLADYGHDDGYVMNKGDKVSSTIDLKSTKYDAKIDAGFENTTDGAKDIKECQIWSMGMDITYADSYPEIELPAGITWGSTKDDIVAAYGEPDEEPYRAEDLGYWAYTYYQDYTHKLELTIYDDRGLVNFSYQIYN
;
A
#
# COMPACT_ATOMS: atom_id res chain seq x y z
N MET A 1 30.99 -21.49 25.95
CA MET A 1 30.39 -22.08 24.73
C MET A 1 29.71 -20.95 23.96
N LYS A 2 30.34 -20.49 22.87
CA LYS A 2 29.82 -19.41 22.01
C LYS A 2 28.85 -20.03 21.02
N LYS A 3 27.60 -19.59 21.01
CA LYS A 3 26.58 -20.02 20.04
C LYS A 3 26.79 -19.22 18.76
N ILE A 4 27.06 -19.93 17.66
CA ILE A 4 27.20 -19.38 16.31
C ILE A 4 25.79 -19.11 15.80
N ILE A 5 25.50 -17.85 15.50
CA ILE A 5 24.29 -17.40 14.80
C ILE A 5 24.60 -17.53 13.30
N SER A 6 23.87 -18.41 12.62
CA SER A 6 23.97 -18.56 11.17
C SER A 6 23.08 -17.51 10.50
N LEU A 7 23.73 -16.56 9.85
CA LEU A 7 23.12 -15.52 9.02
C LEU A 7 22.81 -16.13 7.65
N LEU A 8 21.53 -16.32 7.31
CA LEU A 8 21.10 -16.73 5.97
C LEU A 8 20.99 -15.47 5.10
N LEU A 9 22.02 -15.23 4.29
CA LEU A 9 22.03 -14.26 3.20
C LEU A 9 21.09 -14.77 2.09
N SER A 10 19.94 -14.13 1.88
CA SER A 10 19.11 -14.36 0.69
C SER A 10 19.73 -13.62 -0.50
N ALA A 11 20.33 -14.38 -1.41
CA ALA A 11 20.84 -13.85 -2.67
C ALA A 11 19.67 -13.67 -3.65
N THR A 12 19.28 -12.41 -3.91
CA THR A 12 18.36 -12.08 -5.00
C THR A 12 19.09 -12.09 -6.34
N LEU A 13 18.49 -12.82 -7.29
CA LEU A 13 18.97 -13.08 -8.63
C LEU A 13 18.83 -11.82 -9.50
N LEU A 14 19.94 -11.21 -9.91
CA LEU A 14 19.95 -10.14 -10.91
C LEU A 14 19.81 -10.75 -12.32
N ILE A 15 18.67 -10.52 -12.97
CA ILE A 15 18.52 -10.76 -14.40
C ILE A 15 19.20 -9.60 -15.15
N SER A 16 20.22 -9.94 -15.91
CA SER A 16 20.93 -9.03 -16.80
C SER A 16 20.17 -8.92 -18.13
N LEU A 17 19.76 -7.71 -18.50
CA LEU A 17 19.38 -7.38 -19.87
C LEU A 17 20.55 -6.68 -20.56
N VAL A 18 21.18 -7.41 -21.49
CA VAL A 18 22.08 -6.89 -22.51
C VAL A 18 21.29 -6.83 -23.82
N GLY A 19 21.32 -5.70 -24.53
CA GLY A 19 20.98 -5.74 -25.96
C GLY A 19 20.56 -4.44 -26.64
N CYS A 20 21.56 -3.61 -26.99
CA CYS A 20 21.67 -2.76 -28.18
C CYS A 20 20.53 -1.80 -28.59
N GLY A 21 20.85 -0.50 -28.54
CA GLY A 21 20.09 0.56 -29.18
C GLY A 21 20.35 0.73 -30.68
N LYS A 22 19.71 1.78 -31.21
CA LYS A 22 20.23 2.66 -32.27
C LYS A 22 19.38 3.92 -32.36
N GLU A 23 20.07 5.05 -32.42
CA GLU A 23 19.57 6.42 -32.62
C GLU A 23 18.90 6.64 -33.99
N SER A 24 18.16 7.75 -34.04
CA SER A 24 17.39 8.39 -35.12
C SER A 24 18.09 8.53 -36.49
N PRO A 25 17.36 9.05 -37.49
CA PRO A 25 17.70 10.44 -37.84
C PRO A 25 16.50 11.37 -38.10
N ASP A 26 16.69 12.60 -37.66
CA ASP A 26 16.04 13.83 -38.11
C ASP A 26 16.16 14.05 -39.63
N THR A 27 15.15 14.69 -40.22
CA THR A 27 15.34 15.54 -41.41
C THR A 27 14.57 16.86 -41.29
N ASN A 28 15.34 17.91 -41.05
CA ASN A 28 15.26 19.29 -41.57
C ASN A 28 14.03 19.68 -42.43
N THR A 29 13.46 20.85 -42.12
CA THR A 29 13.41 21.98 -43.08
C THR A 29 13.38 23.31 -42.32
N LYS A 30 14.44 24.11 -42.50
CA LYS A 30 14.52 25.54 -42.19
C LYS A 30 14.07 26.35 -43.42
N ASN A 31 13.39 27.46 -43.17
CA ASN A 31 13.31 28.68 -44.00
C ASN A 31 12.68 29.77 -43.11
N ASN A 32 13.02 31.06 -43.13
CA ASN A 32 14.19 31.82 -43.54
C ASN A 32 13.99 33.21 -42.88
N THR A 33 15.06 33.71 -42.28
CA THR A 33 15.47 35.08 -41.88
C THR A 33 14.61 36.30 -42.28
N ASN A 34 14.35 37.22 -41.32
CA ASN A 34 14.89 38.59 -41.35
C ASN A 34 14.64 39.42 -40.08
N THR A 35 15.67 40.19 -39.75
CA THR A 35 15.99 40.99 -38.55
C THR A 35 15.54 42.45 -38.71
N THR A 36 15.08 43.14 -37.65
CA THR A 36 15.68 44.40 -37.07
C THR A 36 14.80 45.12 -36.04
N GLU A 37 15.38 45.27 -34.83
CA GLU A 37 15.50 46.44 -33.93
C GLU A 37 14.29 47.19 -33.28
N ALA A 38 14.21 47.05 -31.94
CA ALA A 38 13.98 48.01 -30.82
C ALA A 38 13.16 49.32 -31.04
N LYS A 39 12.27 49.77 -30.13
CA LYS A 39 12.47 50.12 -28.70
C LYS A 39 11.16 50.65 -28.06
N ALA A 40 11.05 50.46 -26.72
CA ALA A 40 10.32 51.23 -25.69
C ALA A 40 8.81 51.01 -25.39
N GLU A 41 8.61 50.34 -24.23
CA GLU A 41 7.77 50.68 -23.06
C GLU A 41 6.24 50.85 -23.19
N GLY A 42 5.53 49.85 -22.65
CA GLY A 42 4.15 49.93 -22.20
C GLY A 42 3.92 48.93 -21.06
N LYS A 43 3.81 49.45 -19.85
CA LYS A 43 3.74 48.76 -18.55
C LYS A 43 2.38 48.04 -18.37
N ALA A 44 2.37 46.73 -18.23
CA ALA A 44 1.22 45.98 -17.72
C ALA A 44 1.71 44.93 -16.71
N LYS A 45 1.27 45.08 -15.45
CA LYS A 45 1.51 44.13 -14.36
C LYS A 45 0.63 42.90 -14.63
N ASP A 46 1.30 41.80 -14.92
CA ASP A 46 0.78 40.45 -14.77
C ASP A 46 0.94 40.05 -13.28
N VAL A 47 -0.18 39.77 -12.64
CA VAL A 47 -0.25 38.98 -11.40
C VAL A 47 -1.49 38.10 -11.58
N SER A 48 -1.33 37.00 -12.31
CA SER A 48 -2.21 35.86 -12.19
C SER A 48 -2.06 35.30 -10.79
N GLU A 49 -3.01 35.63 -9.93
CA GLU A 49 -3.19 35.01 -8.62
C GLU A 49 -3.74 33.61 -8.88
N GLU A 50 -2.84 32.66 -9.10
CA GLU A 50 -3.17 31.24 -9.21
C GLU A 50 -3.65 30.79 -7.83
N ALA A 51 -4.98 30.69 -7.71
CA ALA A 51 -5.65 30.19 -6.53
C ALA A 51 -5.11 28.77 -6.26
N LYS A 52 -4.41 28.60 -5.14
CA LYS A 52 -4.20 27.28 -4.55
C LYS A 52 -5.57 26.71 -4.23
N GLU A 53 -6.05 25.83 -5.09
CA GLU A 53 -7.07 24.86 -4.73
C GLU A 53 -6.51 24.06 -3.55
N THR A 54 -6.99 24.40 -2.37
CA THR A 54 -6.80 23.60 -1.17
C THR A 54 -7.81 22.48 -1.30
N ASP A 55 -7.34 21.34 -1.79
CA ASP A 55 -8.12 20.11 -1.88
C ASP A 55 -8.47 19.67 -0.44
N THR A 56 -9.60 20.18 0.03
CA THR A 56 -10.16 19.92 1.36
C THR A 56 -11.38 19.03 1.23
N ASN A 57 -11.23 17.91 0.52
CA ASN A 57 -12.15 16.79 0.65
C ASN A 57 -11.70 15.85 1.77
N LYS A 58 -11.59 16.37 3.00
CA LYS A 58 -11.56 15.49 4.19
C LYS A 58 -12.99 15.02 4.45
N LYS A 59 -13.36 13.92 3.77
CA LYS A 59 -14.64 13.22 3.98
C LYS A 59 -14.72 12.72 5.42
N ALA A 60 -15.93 12.75 5.99
CA ALA A 60 -16.14 12.45 7.40
C ALA A 60 -15.75 11.00 7.73
N SER A 61 -14.93 10.84 8.78
CA SER A 61 -14.52 9.55 9.33
C SER A 61 -15.72 8.70 9.71
N VAL A 62 -15.69 7.40 9.40
CA VAL A 62 -16.79 6.44 9.65
C VAL A 62 -16.85 6.00 11.13
N GLY A 63 -16.60 6.93 12.05
CA GLY A 63 -16.52 6.64 13.48
C GLY A 63 -15.25 5.90 13.89
N MET A 64 -14.21 5.93 13.04
CA MET A 64 -12.85 5.62 13.46
C MET A 64 -12.53 6.57 14.61
N ASN A 65 -12.18 6.06 15.79
CA ASN A 65 -11.78 6.97 16.85
C ASN A 65 -10.53 7.74 16.38
N SER A 66 -10.36 8.98 16.80
CA SER A 66 -9.13 9.73 16.54
C SER A 66 -7.92 9.15 17.31
N ALA A 67 -8.02 7.94 17.86
CA ALA A 67 -6.91 7.33 18.57
C ALA A 67 -5.86 6.90 17.56
N THR A 68 -4.62 7.14 17.93
CA THR A 68 -3.40 6.83 17.19
C THR A 68 -2.99 5.36 17.29
N ASP A 69 -3.81 4.54 17.93
CA ASP A 69 -3.42 3.20 18.35
C ASP A 69 -3.61 2.18 17.24
N TRP A 70 -2.67 2.22 16.27
CA TRP A 70 -2.58 1.25 15.17
C TRP A 70 -2.55 -0.21 15.67
N LYS A 71 -2.14 -0.44 16.91
CA LYS A 71 -2.02 -1.75 17.56
C LYS A 71 -3.37 -2.40 17.85
N LYS A 72 -4.46 -1.63 17.79
CA LYS A 72 -5.84 -2.18 17.83
C LYS A 72 -6.24 -2.87 16.54
N MET A 73 -5.42 -2.82 15.49
CA MET A 73 -5.62 -3.51 14.22
C MET A 73 -6.99 -3.23 13.58
N THR A 74 -7.49 -2.03 13.84
CA THR A 74 -8.78 -1.58 13.32
C THR A 74 -8.52 -0.67 12.13
N LEU A 75 -9.37 -0.75 11.12
CA LEU A 75 -9.38 0.13 9.96
C LEU A 75 -10.81 0.35 9.47
N ALA A 76 -11.08 1.51 8.88
CA ALA A 76 -12.22 1.66 7.98
C ALA A 76 -11.79 1.23 6.57
N PHE A 77 -12.64 0.45 5.93
CA PHE A 77 -12.41 -0.10 4.59
C PHE A 77 -13.74 -0.08 3.82
N ASP A 78 -13.78 0.62 2.69
CA ASP A 78 -14.97 0.88 1.86
C ASP A 78 -16.22 1.28 2.68
N GLY A 79 -16.03 2.15 3.66
CA GLY A 79 -17.11 2.69 4.48
C GLY A 79 -17.57 1.80 5.64
N ALA A 80 -16.86 0.72 5.98
CA ALA A 80 -17.15 -0.13 7.13
C ALA A 80 -15.91 -0.33 8.04
N LEU A 81 -16.14 -0.49 9.35
CA LEU A 81 -15.06 -0.73 10.31
C LEU A 81 -14.78 -2.23 10.46
N TYR A 82 -13.51 -2.58 10.41
CA TYR A 82 -13.01 -3.94 10.62
C TYR A 82 -11.91 -3.92 11.68
N THR A 83 -11.86 -4.96 12.51
CA THR A 83 -10.75 -5.21 13.45
C THR A 83 -10.17 -6.56 13.10
N ILE A 84 -8.87 -6.63 12.82
CA ILE A 84 -8.17 -7.88 12.53
C ILE A 84 -7.85 -8.59 13.86
N PRO A 85 -8.06 -9.92 13.98
CA PRO A 85 -8.62 -10.78 12.96
C PRO A 85 -10.15 -10.67 12.83
N PHE A 86 -10.68 -10.88 11.62
CA PHE A 86 -12.13 -10.92 11.38
C PHE A 86 -12.53 -12.03 10.41
N ASP A 87 -13.77 -12.52 10.50
CA ASP A 87 -14.28 -13.57 9.61
C ASP A 87 -14.31 -13.11 8.14
N TYR A 88 -13.74 -13.88 7.22
CA TYR A 88 -13.71 -13.55 5.79
C TYR A 88 -15.11 -13.32 5.20
N SER A 89 -16.14 -13.99 5.75
CA SER A 89 -17.54 -13.81 5.36
C SER A 89 -18.05 -12.36 5.45
N LYS A 90 -17.35 -11.47 6.18
CA LYS A 90 -17.67 -10.04 6.24
C LYS A 90 -17.31 -9.28 4.95
N ILE A 91 -16.42 -9.82 4.12
CA ILE A 91 -15.97 -9.19 2.86
C ILE A 91 -16.12 -10.08 1.62
N GLU A 92 -16.44 -11.37 1.81
CA GLU A 92 -16.46 -12.40 0.75
C GLU A 92 -17.36 -12.11 -0.46
N LYS A 93 -18.31 -11.18 -0.33
CA LYS A 93 -19.21 -10.79 -1.44
C LYS A 93 -18.52 -9.91 -2.46
N GLU A 94 -17.62 -9.05 -2.01
CA GLU A 94 -16.95 -8.04 -2.85
C GLU A 94 -15.48 -8.40 -3.13
N TRP A 95 -14.90 -9.24 -2.28
CA TRP A 95 -13.51 -9.67 -2.31
C TRP A 95 -13.46 -11.18 -2.32
N THR A 96 -13.06 -11.76 -3.45
CA THR A 96 -13.13 -13.21 -3.70
C THR A 96 -11.78 -13.75 -4.16
N PHE A 97 -11.59 -15.05 -4.00
CA PHE A 97 -10.43 -15.77 -4.51
C PHE A 97 -10.83 -17.16 -4.99
N ASN A 98 -10.04 -17.69 -5.92
CA ASN A 98 -10.20 -19.03 -6.44
C ASN A 98 -9.08 -19.93 -5.90
N LEU A 99 -9.45 -21.04 -5.26
CA LEU A 99 -8.49 -21.98 -4.68
C LEU A 99 -7.69 -22.73 -5.75
N ALA A 100 -8.22 -22.88 -6.96
CA ALA A 100 -7.49 -23.47 -8.08
C ALA A 100 -6.24 -22.64 -8.47
N ASP A 101 -6.26 -21.31 -8.27
CA ASP A 101 -5.10 -20.44 -8.51
C ASP A 101 -3.91 -20.81 -7.58
N TYR A 102 -4.19 -21.54 -6.50
CA TYR A 102 -3.23 -22.02 -5.50
C TYR A 102 -3.04 -23.55 -5.51
N GLY A 103 -3.57 -24.25 -6.51
CA GLY A 103 -3.47 -25.72 -6.62
C GLY A 103 -4.40 -26.50 -5.69
N HIS A 104 -5.50 -25.89 -5.27
CA HIS A 104 -6.48 -26.46 -4.35
C HIS A 104 -7.89 -26.54 -4.99
N ASP A 105 -8.00 -27.22 -6.13
CA ASP A 105 -9.25 -27.37 -6.89
C ASP A 105 -10.39 -28.03 -6.09
N ASP A 106 -10.05 -28.96 -5.19
CA ASP A 106 -11.00 -29.71 -4.36
C ASP A 106 -11.30 -29.05 -3.00
N GLY A 107 -10.87 -27.80 -2.81
CA GLY A 107 -11.01 -27.06 -1.55
C GLY A 107 -9.76 -27.09 -0.69
N TYR A 108 -9.80 -26.35 0.43
CA TYR A 108 -8.69 -26.26 1.37
C TYR A 108 -9.20 -26.26 2.80
N VAL A 109 -8.96 -27.37 3.50
CA VAL A 109 -9.40 -27.57 4.89
C VAL A 109 -8.31 -27.10 5.84
N MET A 110 -8.69 -26.18 6.73
CA MET A 110 -7.83 -25.69 7.81
C MET A 110 -8.22 -26.37 9.12
N ASN A 111 -7.28 -27.04 9.78
CA ASN A 111 -7.46 -27.57 11.13
C ASN A 111 -7.33 -26.46 12.18
N LYS A 112 -7.71 -26.75 13.43
CA LYS A 112 -7.52 -25.82 14.55
C LYS A 112 -6.05 -25.42 14.67
N GLY A 113 -5.80 -24.12 14.68
CA GLY A 113 -4.48 -23.51 14.79
C GLY A 113 -3.72 -23.40 13.48
N ASP A 114 -4.26 -23.93 12.37
CA ASP A 114 -3.64 -23.76 11.06
C ASP A 114 -3.69 -22.29 10.64
N LYS A 115 -2.61 -21.85 9.98
CA LYS A 115 -2.41 -20.47 9.54
C LYS A 115 -1.75 -20.47 8.16
N VAL A 116 -2.40 -19.80 7.21
CA VAL A 116 -1.88 -19.52 5.87
C VAL A 116 -1.28 -18.12 5.87
N SER A 117 -0.08 -17.98 5.29
CA SER A 117 0.61 -16.69 5.13
C SER A 117 -0.21 -15.67 4.33
N SER A 118 0.19 -14.40 4.38
CA SER A 118 -0.38 -13.28 3.61
C SER A 118 -0.13 -13.42 2.09
N THR A 119 -0.61 -14.50 1.48
CA THR A 119 -0.29 -14.91 0.10
C THR A 119 -1.54 -15.18 -0.73
N ILE A 120 -2.72 -15.01 -0.15
CA ILE A 120 -3.99 -15.16 -0.88
C ILE A 120 -4.42 -13.78 -1.38
N ASP A 121 -4.50 -13.64 -2.70
CA ASP A 121 -4.90 -12.43 -3.39
C ASP A 121 -6.43 -12.42 -3.51
N LEU A 122 -7.10 -11.63 -2.65
CA LEU A 122 -8.52 -11.38 -2.80
C LEU A 122 -8.73 -10.30 -3.88
N LYS A 123 -9.50 -10.65 -4.90
CA LYS A 123 -9.81 -9.82 -6.05
C LYS A 123 -11.23 -9.27 -5.93
N SER A 124 -11.42 -8.03 -6.37
CA SER A 124 -12.74 -7.42 -6.51
C SER A 124 -13.10 -7.24 -7.98
N THR A 125 -14.39 -7.20 -8.28
CA THR A 125 -14.89 -6.77 -9.60
C THR A 125 -15.09 -5.26 -9.69
N LYS A 126 -15.06 -4.56 -8.53
CA LYS A 126 -15.25 -3.11 -8.42
C LYS A 126 -13.94 -2.32 -8.54
N TYR A 127 -12.82 -2.93 -8.19
CA TYR A 127 -11.53 -2.27 -8.03
C TYR A 127 -10.42 -3.01 -8.78
N ASP A 128 -9.47 -2.26 -9.30
CA ASP A 128 -8.21 -2.73 -9.89
C ASP A 128 -7.10 -2.82 -8.82
N ALA A 129 -7.48 -3.32 -7.64
CA ALA A 129 -6.59 -3.54 -6.51
C ALA A 129 -6.87 -4.93 -5.93
N LYS A 130 -5.89 -5.46 -5.20
CA LYS A 130 -6.01 -6.74 -4.50
C LYS A 130 -5.74 -6.57 -3.01
N ILE A 131 -6.35 -7.44 -2.22
CA ILE A 131 -5.97 -7.62 -0.82
C ILE A 131 -5.03 -8.81 -0.74
N ASP A 132 -3.85 -8.62 -0.17
CA ASP A 132 -2.99 -9.72 0.24
C ASP A 132 -3.46 -10.19 1.63
N ALA A 133 -4.14 -11.34 1.68
CA ALA A 133 -4.78 -11.87 2.87
C ALA A 133 -4.06 -13.10 3.43
N GLY A 134 -3.94 -13.15 4.76
CA GLY A 134 -3.58 -14.35 5.51
C GLY A 134 -4.80 -14.90 6.25
N PHE A 135 -4.97 -16.22 6.25
CA PHE A 135 -6.10 -16.91 6.87
C PHE A 135 -5.68 -17.74 8.09
N GLU A 136 -6.52 -17.79 9.12
CA GLU A 136 -6.31 -18.63 10.29
C GLU A 136 -7.60 -19.29 10.77
N ASN A 137 -7.47 -20.50 11.30
CA ASN A 137 -8.57 -21.19 11.97
C ASN A 137 -8.34 -21.23 13.48
N THR A 138 -9.00 -20.34 14.21
CA THR A 138 -8.99 -20.29 15.69
C THR A 138 -10.07 -21.16 16.34
N THR A 139 -10.98 -21.74 15.56
CA THR A 139 -12.13 -22.49 16.07
C THR A 139 -11.80 -23.94 16.38
N ASP A 140 -12.62 -24.57 17.22
CA ASP A 140 -12.53 -26.00 17.48
C ASP A 140 -13.07 -26.79 16.27
N GLY A 141 -12.17 -27.47 15.56
CA GLY A 141 -12.52 -28.33 14.43
C GLY A 141 -11.98 -27.84 13.10
N ALA A 142 -12.05 -28.71 12.11
CA ALA A 142 -11.63 -28.42 10.75
C ALA A 142 -12.75 -27.72 9.99
N LYS A 143 -12.42 -26.73 9.16
CA LYS A 143 -13.35 -26.02 8.28
C LYS A 143 -12.67 -25.57 7.00
N ASP A 144 -13.45 -25.20 5.98
CA ASP A 144 -12.90 -24.62 4.76
C ASP A 144 -12.24 -23.27 5.05
N ILE A 145 -11.17 -22.93 4.33
CA ILE A 145 -10.51 -21.62 4.44
C ILE A 145 -11.46 -20.44 4.21
N LYS A 146 -12.50 -20.60 3.40
CA LYS A 146 -13.52 -19.56 3.19
C LYS A 146 -14.41 -19.36 4.42
N GLU A 147 -14.36 -20.25 5.40
CA GLU A 147 -15.04 -20.12 6.70
C GLU A 147 -14.08 -19.65 7.82
N CYS A 148 -12.83 -19.31 7.47
CA CYS A 148 -11.78 -18.89 8.38
C CYS A 148 -11.71 -17.37 8.57
N GLN A 149 -10.87 -16.96 9.51
CA GLN A 149 -10.63 -15.55 9.82
C GLN A 149 -9.46 -15.04 9.01
N ILE A 150 -9.51 -13.77 8.63
CA ILE A 150 -8.37 -13.03 8.10
C ILE A 150 -7.57 -12.51 9.29
N TRP A 151 -6.32 -12.95 9.44
CA TRP A 151 -5.39 -12.48 10.49
C TRP A 151 -4.38 -11.45 9.98
N SER A 152 -4.27 -11.34 8.67
CA SER A 152 -3.40 -10.40 7.98
C SER A 152 -4.10 -9.84 6.76
N MET A 153 -4.00 -8.54 6.57
CA MET A 153 -4.59 -7.82 5.46
C MET A 153 -3.60 -6.74 5.00
N GLY A 154 -3.21 -6.78 3.74
CA GLY A 154 -2.47 -5.72 3.08
C GLY A 154 -3.08 -5.32 1.75
N MET A 155 -2.77 -4.12 1.29
CA MET A 155 -3.18 -3.62 -0.02
C MET A 155 -2.13 -2.64 -0.54
N ASP A 156 -1.68 -2.89 -1.76
CA ASP A 156 -0.81 -1.99 -2.53
C ASP A 156 -1.59 -1.39 -3.70
N ILE A 157 -1.73 -0.05 -3.69
CA ILE A 157 -2.42 0.72 -4.73
C ILE A 157 -1.44 1.44 -5.67
N THR A 158 -0.15 1.12 -5.62
CA THR A 158 0.89 1.81 -6.40
C THR A 158 0.56 1.85 -7.89
N TYR A 159 0.02 0.76 -8.43
CA TYR A 159 -0.30 0.61 -9.85
C TYR A 159 -1.80 0.38 -10.12
N ALA A 160 -2.65 0.58 -9.13
CA ALA A 160 -4.09 0.37 -9.25
C ALA A 160 -4.78 1.60 -9.85
N ASP A 161 -5.59 1.41 -10.90
CA ASP A 161 -6.39 2.49 -11.48
C ASP A 161 -7.65 2.81 -10.65
N SER A 162 -8.11 1.86 -9.84
CA SER A 162 -9.24 2.03 -8.92
C SER A 162 -9.06 1.18 -7.67
N TYR A 163 -9.37 1.74 -6.50
CA TYR A 163 -9.14 1.10 -5.21
C TYR A 163 -10.15 1.60 -4.17
N PRO A 164 -10.41 0.80 -3.11
CA PRO A 164 -11.32 1.20 -2.03
C PRO A 164 -10.73 2.34 -1.19
N GLU A 165 -11.63 3.13 -0.59
CA GLU A 165 -11.25 4.06 0.48
C GLU A 165 -10.76 3.28 1.71
N ILE A 166 -9.68 3.77 2.33
CA ILE A 166 -9.22 3.30 3.65
C ILE A 166 -9.12 4.46 4.63
N GLU A 167 -9.30 4.15 5.90
CA GLU A 167 -8.88 5.00 7.02
C GLU A 167 -8.25 4.13 8.10
N LEU A 168 -6.93 4.26 8.26
CA LEU A 168 -6.18 3.71 9.38
C LEU A 168 -6.35 4.64 10.61
N PRO A 169 -5.94 4.20 11.82
CA PRO A 169 -6.05 5.00 13.04
C PRO A 169 -5.46 6.42 12.92
N ALA A 170 -5.99 7.34 13.72
CA ALA A 170 -5.72 8.78 13.62
C ALA A 170 -6.04 9.45 12.26
N GLY A 171 -6.85 8.80 11.41
CA GLY A 171 -7.33 9.39 10.16
C GLY A 171 -6.30 9.35 9.03
N ILE A 172 -5.36 8.41 9.10
CA ILE A 172 -4.40 8.15 8.02
C ILE A 172 -5.13 7.47 6.86
N THR A 173 -5.01 8.02 5.66
CA THR A 173 -5.65 7.53 4.45
C THR A 173 -4.61 7.31 3.35
N TRP A 174 -5.03 6.81 2.19
CA TRP A 174 -4.23 6.96 0.97
C TRP A 174 -3.84 8.42 0.78
N GLY A 175 -2.60 8.67 0.36
CA GLY A 175 -2.09 10.03 0.20
C GLY A 175 -1.48 10.67 1.45
N SER A 176 -1.67 10.10 2.65
CA SER A 176 -1.04 10.65 3.86
C SER A 176 0.48 10.69 3.73
N THR A 177 1.07 11.83 4.08
CA THR A 177 2.51 12.04 3.96
C THR A 177 3.28 11.35 5.07
N LYS A 178 4.60 11.21 4.93
CA LYS A 178 5.44 10.68 6.01
C LYS A 178 5.28 11.48 7.31
N ASP A 179 5.12 12.80 7.21
CA ASP A 179 4.99 13.68 8.36
C ASP A 179 3.64 13.46 9.06
N ASP A 180 2.57 13.21 8.29
CA ASP A 180 1.27 12.81 8.85
C ASP A 180 1.37 11.47 9.60
N ILE A 181 2.07 10.49 9.01
CA ILE A 181 2.30 9.17 9.61
C ILE A 181 3.10 9.29 10.92
N VAL A 182 4.20 10.04 10.92
CA VAL A 182 5.02 10.24 12.14
C VAL A 182 4.25 11.03 13.20
N ALA A 183 3.47 12.04 12.81
CA ALA A 183 2.62 12.78 13.75
C ALA A 183 1.54 11.89 14.37
N ALA A 184 1.02 10.91 13.63
CA ALA A 184 0.02 9.96 14.11
C ALA A 184 0.64 8.86 14.99
N TYR A 185 1.68 8.18 14.52
CA TYR A 185 2.16 6.93 15.12
C TYR A 185 3.50 7.04 15.83
N GLY A 186 4.19 8.18 15.70
CA GLY A 186 5.58 8.36 16.11
C GLY A 186 6.56 7.81 15.08
N GLU A 187 7.84 7.80 15.44
CA GLU A 187 8.90 7.20 14.64
C GLU A 187 8.69 5.67 14.52
N PRO A 188 9.00 5.06 13.36
CA PRO A 188 8.94 3.61 13.21
C PRO A 188 9.95 2.90 14.11
N ASP A 189 9.66 1.63 14.44
CA ASP A 189 10.47 0.83 15.36
C ASP A 189 11.77 0.33 14.72
N GLU A 190 11.77 0.13 13.40
CA GLU A 190 12.95 -0.17 12.60
C GLU A 190 13.43 1.08 11.85
N GLU A 191 14.73 1.13 11.54
CA GLU A 191 15.28 2.18 10.68
C GLU A 191 14.52 2.17 9.34
N PRO A 192 13.89 3.30 8.96
CA PRO A 192 13.14 3.37 7.72
C PRO A 192 13.99 2.98 6.52
N TYR A 193 13.46 2.11 5.67
CA TYR A 193 14.08 1.86 4.38
C TYR A 193 13.72 2.97 3.40
N ARG A 194 14.73 3.52 2.72
CA ARG A 194 14.58 4.54 1.68
C ARG A 194 15.01 3.97 0.33
N ALA A 195 14.10 3.97 -0.64
CA ALA A 195 14.42 3.71 -2.04
C ALA A 195 14.57 5.03 -2.79
N GLU A 196 15.79 5.57 -2.85
CA GLU A 196 16.05 6.88 -3.49
C GLU A 196 15.62 6.91 -4.96
N ASP A 197 15.95 5.88 -5.72
CA ASP A 197 15.67 5.82 -7.17
C ASP A 197 14.16 5.71 -7.48
N LEU A 198 13.38 5.18 -6.54
CA LEU A 198 11.93 4.99 -6.68
C LEU A 198 11.12 6.03 -5.90
N GLY A 199 11.78 6.87 -5.08
CA GLY A 199 11.15 7.97 -4.36
C GLY A 199 10.17 7.54 -3.26
N TYR A 200 10.47 6.47 -2.51
CA TYR A 200 9.60 6.04 -1.41
C TYR A 200 10.34 5.66 -0.12
N TRP A 201 9.60 5.72 0.99
CA TRP A 201 9.96 5.19 2.30
C TRP A 201 9.14 3.94 2.63
N ALA A 202 9.76 2.96 3.28
CA ALA A 202 9.05 1.86 3.92
C ALA A 202 9.22 1.97 5.44
N TYR A 203 8.10 2.09 6.14
CA TYR A 203 8.03 2.19 7.60
C TYR A 203 7.50 0.89 8.18
N THR A 204 8.12 0.44 9.26
CA THR A 204 7.69 -0.75 9.99
C THR A 204 7.49 -0.38 11.46
N TYR A 205 6.29 -0.65 11.97
CA TYR A 205 5.94 -0.55 13.37
C TYR A 205 5.65 -1.93 13.95
N TYR A 206 6.10 -2.17 15.18
CA TYR A 206 5.89 -3.39 15.93
C TYR A 206 5.31 -3.13 17.32
N GLN A 207 4.55 -4.11 17.80
CA GLN A 207 4.26 -4.25 19.21
C GLN A 207 4.67 -5.64 19.65
N ASP A 208 5.76 -5.73 20.42
CA ASP A 208 6.25 -6.97 21.04
C ASP A 208 6.33 -8.17 20.08
N TYR A 209 6.58 -7.90 18.78
CA TYR A 209 6.53 -8.86 17.68
C TYR A 209 5.19 -9.61 17.49
N THR A 210 4.11 -9.15 18.12
CA THR A 210 2.75 -9.72 18.02
C THR A 210 1.89 -8.97 17.01
N HIS A 211 2.12 -7.67 16.84
CA HIS A 211 1.42 -6.84 15.86
C HIS A 211 2.46 -6.14 15.00
N LYS A 212 2.20 -6.07 13.70
CA LYS A 212 3.04 -5.39 12.73
C LYS A 212 2.18 -4.53 11.81
N LEU A 213 2.61 -3.29 11.61
CA LEU A 213 2.12 -2.39 10.58
C LEU A 213 3.27 -2.02 9.66
N GLU A 214 3.14 -2.36 8.38
CA GLU A 214 4.05 -1.90 7.33
C GLU A 214 3.35 -0.86 6.46
N LEU A 215 4.09 0.18 6.07
CA LEU A 215 3.59 1.25 5.23
C LEU A 215 4.60 1.56 4.14
N THR A 216 4.14 1.84 2.92
CA THR A 216 4.97 2.41 1.85
C THR A 216 4.45 3.79 1.47
N ILE A 217 5.32 4.79 1.60
CA ILE A 217 4.98 6.20 1.42
C ILE A 217 5.88 6.78 0.32
N TYR A 218 5.29 7.13 -0.80
CA TYR A 218 5.98 7.83 -1.90
C TYR A 218 6.09 9.33 -1.59
N ASP A 219 7.15 9.97 -2.07
CA ASP A 219 7.41 11.39 -1.85
C ASP A 219 6.35 12.29 -2.53
N ASP A 220 5.88 11.89 -3.71
CA ASP A 220 4.95 12.65 -4.54
C ASP A 220 3.48 12.25 -4.36
N ARG A 221 3.23 11.05 -3.84
CA ARG A 221 1.90 10.46 -3.70
C ARG A 221 1.47 10.16 -2.28
N GLY A 222 2.36 10.19 -1.30
CA GLY A 222 2.07 9.78 0.07
C GLY A 222 1.86 8.26 0.21
N LEU A 223 1.07 7.86 1.20
CA LEU A 223 0.79 6.45 1.50
C LEU A 223 0.09 5.75 0.32
N VAL A 224 0.67 4.65 -0.16
CA VAL A 224 0.13 3.82 -1.26
C VAL A 224 0.06 2.33 -0.93
N ASN A 225 0.67 1.90 0.17
CA ASN A 225 0.57 0.52 0.61
C ASN A 225 0.53 0.44 2.13
N PHE A 226 -0.29 -0.45 2.66
CA PHE A 226 -0.25 -0.86 4.06
C PHE A 226 -0.31 -2.37 4.19
N SER A 227 0.22 -2.91 5.29
CA SER A 227 0.00 -4.29 5.72
C SER A 227 -0.16 -4.36 7.23
N TYR A 228 -1.27 -4.95 7.66
CA TYR A 228 -1.50 -5.33 9.05
C TYR A 228 -1.29 -6.83 9.21
N GLN A 229 -0.47 -7.23 10.18
CA GLN A 229 -0.17 -8.62 10.50
C GLN A 229 -0.21 -8.86 12.00
N ILE A 230 -0.83 -9.98 12.42
CA ILE A 230 -0.83 -10.47 13.80
C ILE A 230 -0.04 -11.78 13.89
N TYR A 231 1.02 -11.80 14.69
CA TYR A 231 1.77 -13.01 15.00
C TYR A 231 1.37 -13.52 16.39
N ASN A 232 1.11 -14.83 16.48
CA ASN A 232 0.72 -15.55 17.69
C ASN A 232 1.81 -16.58 18.04
#